data_AF-A0A2K2FUK1-F1
#
_entry.id   AF-A0A2K2FUK1-F1
#
_cell.length_a   1.000
_cell.length_b   1.000
_cell.length_c   1.000
_cell.angle_alpha   90.00
_cell.angle_beta   90.00
_cell.angle_gamma   90.00
#
_symmetry.space_group_name_H-M   'P 1'
#
loop_
_entity.id
_entity.type
_entity.pdbx_description
1 polymer ?
#
loop_
_entity_poly.entity_id
_entity_poly.type
_entity_poly.pdbx_seq_one_letter_code
_entity_poly.pdbx_strand_id
1 'polypeptide(L)' 'MNENRLMAVLALAIFVPGALFAFRDFREGRARLMLFSRARNPIIATKAADPRKFTLYTAFNGALCAVVALFAVLLFFKPE' A
#
# COMPACT_ATOMS: atom_id res chain seq x y z
N MET A 1 -18.71 16.41 9.93
CA MET A 1 -17.49 16.09 9.16
C MET A 1 -17.89 16.09 7.69
N ASN A 2 -17.29 16.94 6.86
CA ASN A 2 -17.56 16.97 5.41
C ASN A 2 -17.25 15.60 4.77
N GLU A 3 -18.03 15.22 3.76
CA GLU A 3 -17.90 13.99 2.98
C GLU A 3 -16.45 13.77 2.50
N ASN A 4 -15.75 14.81 2.07
CA ASN A 4 -14.34 14.73 1.67
C ASN A 4 -13.42 14.24 2.80
N ARG A 5 -13.63 14.76 4.02
CA ARG A 5 -12.85 14.35 5.21
C ARG A 5 -13.20 12.94 5.66
N LEU A 6 -14.48 12.55 5.56
CA LEU A 6 -14.89 11.17 5.82
C LEU A 6 -14.22 10.20 4.86
N MET A 7 -14.21 10.51 3.56
CA MET A 7 -13.56 9.69 2.54
C MET A 7 -12.04 9.60 2.76
N ALA A 8 -11.39 10.69 3.18
CA ALA A 8 -9.98 10.68 3.55
C ALA A 8 -9.70 9.73 4.74
N VAL A 9 -10.52 9.78 5.79
CA VAL A 9 -10.36 8.91 6.97
C VAL A 9 -10.60 7.44 6.60
N LEU A 10 -11.62 7.14 5.80
CA LEU A 10 -11.90 5.78 5.34
C LEU A 10 -10.77 5.24 4.46
N ALA A 11 -10.23 6.07 3.56
CA ALA A 11 -9.08 5.72 2.74
C ALA A 11 -7.86 5.38 3.63
N LEU A 12 -7.58 6.18 4.65
CA LEU A 12 -6.50 5.92 5.61
C LEU A 12 -6.73 4.63 6.41
N ALA A 13 -7.96 4.36 6.86
CA ALA A 13 -8.28 3.17 7.64
C ALA A 13 -8.01 1.86 6.86
N ILE A 14 -8.27 1.86 5.55
CA ILE A 14 -7.97 0.72 4.66
C ILE A 14 -6.48 0.67 4.31
N PHE A 15 -5.89 1.84 4.09
CA PHE A 15 -4.52 1.98 3.61
C PHE A 15 -3.45 1.63 4.64
N VAL A 16 -3.59 2.13 5.88
CA VAL A 16 -2.57 1.98 6.93
C VAL A 16 -2.20 0.52 7.19
N PRO A 17 -3.16 -0.43 7.34
CA PRO A 17 -2.82 -1.86 7.45
C PRO A 17 -2.03 -2.37 6.25
N GLY A 18 -2.41 -1.98 5.03
CA GLY A 18 -1.71 -2.33 3.80
C GLY A 18 -0.24 -1.90 3.82
N ALA A 19 0.00 -0.62 4.12
CA ALA A 19 1.34 -0.03 4.22
C ALA A 19 2.19 -0.71 5.30
N LEU A 20 1.63 -0.94 6.50
CA LEU A 20 2.30 -1.65 7.59
C LEU A 20 2.74 -3.05 7.16
N PHE A 21 1.86 -3.80 6.51
CA PHE A 21 2.19 -5.13 6.05
C PHE A 21 3.24 -5.13 4.93
N ALA A 22 3.22 -4.18 3.99
CA ALA A 22 4.28 -4.09 2.99
C ALA A 22 5.63 -3.71 3.58
N PHE A 23 5.65 -2.83 4.58
CA PHE A 23 6.87 -2.51 5.31
C PHE A 23 7.44 -3.73 6.05
N ARG A 24 6.57 -4.54 6.68
CA ARG A 24 6.97 -5.81 7.31
C ARG A 24 7.52 -6.79 6.29
N ASP A 25 6.83 -7.00 5.18
CA ASP A 25 7.27 -7.90 4.10
C ASP A 25 8.66 -7.47 3.59
N PHE A 26 8.87 -6.17 3.34
CA PHE A 26 10.16 -5.64 2.90
C PHE A 26 11.29 -5.96 3.89
N ARG A 27 11.05 -5.79 5.20
CA ARG A 27 12.01 -6.14 6.26
C ARG A 27 12.31 -7.63 6.30
N GLU A 28 11.34 -8.48 5.98
CA GLU A 28 11.51 -9.94 5.87
C GLU A 28 12.17 -10.37 4.54
N GLY A 29 12.52 -9.44 3.65
CA GLY A 29 13.06 -9.75 2.32
C GLY A 29 12.02 -10.39 1.39
N ARG A 30 10.74 -10.14 1.65
CA ARG A 30 9.59 -10.63 0.90
C ARG A 30 8.82 -9.46 0.30
N ALA A 31 8.13 -9.70 -0.80
CA ALA A 31 7.24 -8.71 -1.40
C ALA A 31 5.98 -9.43 -1.90
N ARG A 32 4.83 -9.03 -1.36
CA ARG A 32 3.51 -9.46 -1.82
C ARG A 32 2.84 -8.30 -2.54
N LEU A 33 2.38 -8.53 -3.75
CA LEU A 33 1.79 -7.47 -4.55
C LEU A 33 0.41 -7.07 -3.99
N MET A 34 0.20 -5.78 -3.73
CA MET A 34 -1.04 -5.29 -3.11
C MET A 34 -2.30 -5.36 -4.00
N LEU A 35 -2.19 -5.73 -5.28
CA LEU A 35 -3.36 -5.88 -6.18
C LEU A 35 -4.21 -7.10 -5.87
N PHE A 36 -3.63 -8.15 -5.27
CA PHE A 36 -4.31 -9.41 -5.06
C PHE A 36 -4.64 -9.60 -3.59
N SER A 37 -5.76 -10.29 -3.33
CA SER A 37 -6.10 -10.69 -1.98
C SER A 37 -4.97 -11.53 -1.40
N ARG A 38 -4.34 -11.03 -0.34
CA ARG A 38 -3.31 -11.75 0.42
C ARG A 38 -3.78 -13.11 0.92
N ALA A 39 -5.09 -13.30 1.11
CA ALA A 39 -5.68 -14.55 1.59
C ALA A 39 -5.92 -15.58 0.46
N ARG A 40 -6.19 -15.13 -0.77
CA ARG A 40 -6.60 -16.02 -1.87
C ARG A 40 -5.49 -16.30 -2.88
N ASN A 41 -4.56 -15.38 -3.08
CA ASN A 41 -3.47 -15.58 -4.05
C ASN A 41 -2.19 -14.88 -3.58
N PRO A 42 -1.37 -15.55 -2.74
CA PRO A 42 -0.14 -15.00 -2.22
C PRO A 42 0.94 -15.08 -3.30
N ILE A 43 0.87 -14.21 -4.30
CA ILE A 43 1.99 -14.02 -5.23
C ILE A 43 3.12 -13.36 -4.43
N ILE A 44 4.01 -14.19 -3.90
CA ILE A 44 5.15 -13.80 -3.09
C ILE A 44 6.40 -13.81 -3.98
N ALA A 45 7.09 -12.68 -4.04
CA ALA A 45 8.47 -12.61 -4.50
C ALA A 45 9.40 -12.49 -3.28
N THR A 46 10.55 -13.14 -3.31
CA THR A 46 11.57 -12.99 -2.27
C THR A 46 12.85 -12.45 -2.88
N LYS A 47 13.58 -11.63 -2.12
CA LYS A 47 14.85 -11.05 -2.57
C LYS A 47 15.88 -12.13 -2.93
N ALA A 48 15.85 -13.26 -2.23
CA ALA A 48 16.77 -14.38 -2.43
C ALA A 48 16.44 -15.20 -3.69
N ALA A 49 15.16 -15.43 -3.99
CA ALA A 49 14.76 -16.23 -5.15
C ALA A 49 14.72 -15.42 -6.45
N ASP A 50 14.22 -14.18 -6.39
CA ASP A 50 14.11 -13.31 -7.57
C ASP A 50 14.25 -11.84 -7.16
N PRO A 51 15.47 -11.28 -7.18
CA PRO A 51 15.73 -9.92 -6.73
C PRO A 51 15.07 -8.87 -7.65
N ARG A 52 14.90 -9.18 -8.95
CA ARG A 52 14.26 -8.26 -9.90
C ARG A 52 12.78 -8.13 -9.58
N LYS A 53 12.08 -9.26 -9.44
CA LYS A 53 10.65 -9.30 -9.12
C LYS A 53 10.36 -8.76 -7.72
N PHE A 54 11.22 -9.05 -6.74
CA PHE A 54 11.15 -8.45 -5.41
C PHE A 54 11.22 -6.92 -5.46
N THR A 55 12.18 -6.38 -6.23
CA THR A 55 12.35 -4.92 -6.36
C THR A 55 11.15 -4.29 -7.03
N LEU A 56 10.64 -4.90 -8.11
CA LEU A 56 9.47 -4.42 -8.83
C LEU A 56 8.23 -4.39 -7.92
N TYR A 57 8.00 -5.45 -7.16
CA TYR A 57 6.83 -5.57 -6.28
C TYR A 57 6.91 -4.59 -5.10
N THR A 58 8.11 -4.41 -4.55
CA THR A 58 8.36 -3.42 -3.49
C THR A 58 8.14 -1.99 -4.02
N ALA A 59 8.70 -1.67 -5.20
CA ALA A 59 8.53 -0.36 -5.82
C ALA A 59 7.07 -0.07 -6.15
N PHE A 60 6.35 -1.05 -6.70
CA PHE A 60 4.92 -0.92 -6.98
C PHE A 60 4.10 -0.65 -5.71
N ASN A 61 4.33 -1.43 -4.65
CA ASN A 61 3.66 -1.22 -3.37
C ASN A 61 3.98 0.15 -2.78
N GLY A 62 5.24 0.60 -2.87
CA GLY A 62 5.65 1.93 -2.42
C GLY A 62 4.98 3.06 -3.20
N ALA A 63 4.88 2.93 -4.53
CA ALA A 63 4.19 3.89 -5.39
C ALA A 63 2.68 3.95 -5.06
N LEU A 64 2.02 2.80 -4.90
CA LEU A 64 0.62 2.74 -4.48
C LEU A 64 0.42 3.44 -3.14
N CYS A 65 1.34 3.22 -2.19
CA CYS A 65 1.31 3.87 -0.89
C CYS A 65 1.42 5.39 -0.98
N ALA A 66 2.36 5.89 -1.79
CA ALA A 66 2.53 7.32 -2.00
C ALA A 66 1.28 7.97 -2.62
N VAL A 67 0.69 7.33 -3.63
CA VAL A 67 -0.52 7.82 -4.30
C VAL A 67 -1.69 7.91 -3.32
N VAL A 68 -1.95 6.86 -2.54
CA VAL A 68 -3.06 6.86 -1.58
C VAL A 68 -2.85 7.90 -0.47
N ALA A 69 -1.62 8.02 0.05
CA ALA A 69 -1.28 9.04 1.04
C ALA A 69 -1.51 10.46 0.50
N LEU A 70 -1.07 10.75 -0.73
CA LEU A 70 -1.30 12.03 -1.40
C LEU A 70 -2.79 12.33 -1.56
N PHE A 71 -3.58 11.38 -2.06
CA PHE A 71 -5.03 11.57 -2.22
C PHE A 71 -5.74 11.77 -0.88
N ALA A 72 -5.37 11.02 0.16
CA ALA A 72 -5.94 11.21 1.49
C ALA A 72 -5.66 12.62 2.03
N VAL A 73 -4.43 13.12 1.87
CA VAL A 73 -4.06 14.49 2.25
C VAL A 73 -4.86 15.53 1.46
N LEU A 74 -4.92 15.39 0.13
CA LEU A 74 -5.68 16.30 -0.73
C LEU A 74 -7.17 16.34 -0.39
N LEU A 75 -7.79 15.19 -0.13
CA LEU A 75 -9.19 15.10 0.29
C LEU A 75 -9.42 15.73 1.67
N PHE A 76 -8.48 15.56 2.59
CA PHE A 76 -8.60 16.10 3.93
C PHE A 76 -8.56 17.64 3.95
N PHE A 77 -7.67 18.23 3.14
CA PHE A 77 -7.50 19.69 3.03
C PHE A 77 -8.33 20.35 1.93
N LYS A 78 -9.13 19.58 1.18
CA LYS A 78 -9.98 20.14 0.13
C LYS A 78 -10.94 21.17 0.75
N PRO A 79 -10.90 22.45 0.31
CA PRO A 79 -11.86 23.45 0.75
C PRO A 79 -13.27 23.04 0.32
N GLU A 80 -14.27 23.33 1.16
CA GLU A 80 -15.68 22.97 0.93
C GLU A 80 -16.31 23.84 -0.16
#